data_AF-A0A670IN26-F1
#
_entry.id   AF-A0A670IN26-F1
#
_cell.length_a   1.000
_cell.length_b   1.000
_cell.length_c   1.000
_cell.angle_alpha   90.00
_cell.angle_beta   90.00
_cell.angle_gamma   90.00
#
_symmetry.space_group_name_H-M   'P 1'
#
loop_
_entity.id
_entity.type
_entity.pdbx_description
1 polymer ?
#
loop_
_entity_poly.entity_id
_entity_poly.type
_entity_poly.pdbx_seq_one_letter_code
_entity_poly.pdbx_strand_id
1 'polypeptide(L)'
;MLRHGWRTGAIVPELETEIRIINTEQYMHSLTWQQALTGLLERMQMYQDAESRQVLLEWMKERQEIRIFLTPNFGSIFRTFHNPTYFSRRLIRFSDIYMASISCLLNYDVNFTFYPRRTPLQHEAPLWMDQLCTGCMKTPFLEEMVHIR
;
A
#
# COMPACT_ATOMS: atom_id res chain seq x y z
N MET A 1 -12.04 23.16 -7.94
CA MET A 1 -13.29 22.78 -7.24
C MET A 1 -14.20 22.10 -8.25
N LEU A 2 -14.72 20.91 -7.95
CA LEU A 2 -15.80 20.29 -8.72
C LEU A 2 -17.05 21.14 -8.50
N ARG A 3 -17.40 21.99 -9.48
CA ARG A 3 -18.44 23.01 -9.31
C ARG A 3 -19.87 22.50 -9.55
N HIS A 4 -20.02 21.27 -10.03
CA HIS A 4 -21.30 20.81 -10.60
C HIS A 4 -21.87 19.53 -9.97
N GLY A 5 -21.26 19.00 -8.90
CA GLY A 5 -21.78 17.82 -8.19
C GLY A 5 -21.84 16.52 -9.02
N TRP A 6 -21.22 16.49 -10.20
CA TRP A 6 -21.16 15.31 -11.05
C TRP A 6 -20.28 14.24 -10.41
N ARG A 7 -20.69 12.98 -10.58
CA ARG A 7 -19.85 11.83 -10.27
C ARG A 7 -18.71 11.75 -11.28
N THR A 8 -17.51 11.50 -10.80
CA THR A 8 -16.29 11.53 -11.61
C THR A 8 -15.53 10.21 -11.53
N GLY A 9 -15.13 9.71 -12.70
CA GLY A 9 -14.20 8.59 -12.84
C GLY A 9 -12.89 9.07 -13.44
N ALA A 10 -11.75 8.59 -12.93
CA ALA A 10 -10.44 8.86 -13.48
C ALA A 10 -9.86 7.62 -14.18
N ILE A 11 -9.33 7.81 -15.39
CA ILE A 11 -8.57 6.79 -16.11
C ILE A 11 -7.09 7.11 -15.93
N VAL A 12 -6.34 6.18 -15.32
CA VAL A 12 -4.92 6.31 -15.00
C VAL A 12 -4.19 5.09 -15.58
N PRO A 13 -3.74 5.13 -16.84
CA PRO A 13 -3.15 3.97 -17.52
C PRO A 13 -1.94 3.37 -16.78
N GLU A 14 -1.15 4.22 -16.12
CA GLU A 14 0.02 3.81 -15.32
C GLU A 14 -0.34 2.89 -14.15
N LEU A 15 -1.61 2.87 -13.73
CA LEU A 15 -2.11 1.98 -12.69
C LEU A 15 -1.88 0.50 -13.02
N GLU A 16 -1.96 0.11 -14.30
CA GLU A 16 -1.74 -1.29 -14.69
C GLU A 16 -0.30 -1.72 -14.43
N THR A 17 0.66 -0.88 -14.82
CA THR A 17 2.08 -1.11 -14.57
C THR A 17 2.38 -1.12 -13.07
N GLU A 18 1.80 -0.19 -12.32
CA GLU A 18 1.95 -0.12 -10.87
C GLU A 18 1.47 -1.41 -10.18
N ILE A 19 0.26 -1.87 -10.51
CA ILE A 19 -0.30 -3.11 -9.96
C ILE A 19 0.58 -4.31 -10.30
N ARG A 20 1.10 -4.37 -11.54
CA ARG A 20 1.99 -5.44 -11.99
C ARG A 20 3.27 -5.49 -11.18
N ILE A 21 3.91 -4.33 -10.93
CA ILE A 21 5.15 -4.23 -10.15
C ILE A 21 4.89 -4.64 -8.70
N ILE A 22 3.84 -4.10 -8.07
CA ILE A 22 3.51 -4.37 -6.66
C ILE A 22 3.23 -5.86 -6.42
N ASN A 23 2.60 -6.53 -7.38
CA ASN A 23 2.27 -7.95 -7.29
C ASN A 23 3.43 -8.90 -7.65
N THR A 24 4.61 -8.39 -7.97
CA THR A 24 5.79 -9.26 -8.15
C THR A 24 6.28 -9.79 -6.80
N GLU A 25 6.69 -11.06 -6.75
CA GLU A 25 7.24 -11.67 -5.53
C GLU A 25 8.43 -10.88 -4.98
N GLN A 26 9.31 -10.40 -5.86
CA GLN A 26 10.47 -9.61 -5.48
C GLN A 26 10.05 -8.32 -4.76
N TYR A 27 9.09 -7.57 -5.30
CA TYR A 27 8.61 -6.33 -4.67
C TYR A 27 7.92 -6.62 -3.32
N MET A 28 7.07 -7.66 -3.27
CA MET A 28 6.39 -8.06 -2.04
C MET A 28 7.37 -8.49 -0.94
N HIS A 29 8.38 -9.30 -1.28
CA HIS A 29 9.41 -9.73 -0.34
C HIS A 29 10.26 -8.55 0.13
N SER A 30 10.71 -7.69 -0.78
CA SER A 30 11.48 -6.49 -0.42
C SER A 30 10.68 -5.56 0.50
N LEU A 31 9.40 -5.31 0.22
CA LEU A 31 8.55 -4.48 1.06
C LEU A 31 8.31 -5.09 2.45
N THR A 32 8.02 -6.40 2.50
CA THR A 32 7.84 -7.14 3.76
C THR A 32 9.11 -7.09 4.61
N TRP A 33 10.25 -7.30 3.96
CA TRP A 33 11.54 -7.23 4.64
C TRP A 33 11.87 -5.82 5.14
N GLN A 34 11.56 -4.78 4.35
CA GLN A 34 11.71 -3.39 4.77
C GLN A 34 10.86 -3.07 6.02
N GLN A 35 9.65 -3.64 6.12
CA GLN A 35 8.78 -3.50 7.30
C GLN A 35 9.35 -4.25 8.51
N ALA A 36 9.82 -5.48 8.31
CA ALA A 36 10.47 -6.27 9.36
C ALA A 36 11.72 -5.56 9.92
N LEU A 37 12.59 -5.05 9.05
CA LEU A 37 13.75 -4.24 9.43
C LEU A 37 13.35 -3.00 10.23
N THR A 38 12.25 -2.33 9.85
CA THR A 38 11.75 -1.17 10.61
C THR A 38 11.37 -1.57 12.03
N GLY A 39 10.64 -2.68 12.21
CA GLY A 39 10.28 -3.18 13.54
C GLY A 39 11.47 -3.67 14.36
N LEU A 40 12.49 -4.27 13.73
CA LEU A 40 13.75 -4.64 14.39
C LEU A 40 14.51 -3.41 14.87
N LEU A 41 14.69 -2.41 13.99
CA LEU A 41 15.35 -1.14 14.33
C LEU A 41 14.65 -0.43 15.49
N GLU A 42 13.31 -0.40 15.52
CA GLU A 42 12.53 0.21 16.62
C GLU A 42 12.80 -0.49 17.96
N ARG A 43 12.87 -1.83 17.99
CA ARG A 43 13.15 -2.59 19.21
C ARG A 43 14.59 -2.46 19.68
N MET A 44 15.52 -2.36 18.73
CA MET A 44 16.96 -2.44 18.99
C MET A 44 17.57 -1.10 19.41
N GLN A 45 16.82 0.00 19.30
CA GLN A 45 17.20 1.31 19.85
C GLN A 45 17.41 1.33 21.37
N MET A 46 16.92 0.31 22.10
CA MET A 46 17.11 0.21 23.55
C MET A 46 18.51 -0.22 23.98
N TYR A 47 19.31 -0.77 23.07
CA TYR A 47 20.63 -1.34 23.37
C TYR A 47 21.75 -0.36 23.00
N GLN A 48 22.73 -0.16 23.89
CA GLN A 48 23.82 0.81 23.73
C GLN A 48 25.22 0.18 23.63
N ASP A 49 25.32 -1.14 23.71
CA ASP A 49 26.58 -1.84 23.54
C ASP A 49 27.15 -1.67 22.12
N ALA A 50 28.45 -1.92 21.97
CA ALA A 50 29.15 -1.69 20.71
C ALA A 50 28.66 -2.63 19.60
N GLU A 51 28.38 -3.89 19.93
CA GLU A 51 27.91 -4.91 18.99
C GLU A 51 26.52 -4.55 18.45
N SER A 52 25.57 -4.19 19.32
CA SER A 52 24.24 -3.75 18.93
C SER A 52 24.29 -2.51 18.04
N ARG A 53 25.18 -1.56 18.31
CA ARG A 53 25.38 -0.38 17.45
C ARG A 53 25.89 -0.75 16.06
N GLN A 54 26.77 -1.74 15.96
CA GLN A 54 27.24 -2.22 14.67
C GLN A 54 26.11 -2.86 13.86
N VAL A 55 25.32 -3.75 14.47
CA VAL A 55 24.16 -4.39 13.83
C VAL A 55 23.12 -3.36 13.37
N LEU A 56 22.86 -2.32 14.18
CA LEU A 56 21.96 -1.23 13.81
C LEU A 56 22.44 -0.50 12.55
N LEU A 57 23.74 -0.22 12.43
CA LEU A 57 24.31 0.44 11.24
C LEU A 57 24.18 -0.44 9.99
N GLU A 58 24.41 -1.74 10.13
CA GLU A 58 24.26 -2.71 9.04
C GLU A 58 22.80 -2.77 8.55
N TRP A 59 21.83 -2.88 9.46
CA TRP A 59 20.41 -2.87 9.10
C TRP A 59 19.93 -1.54 8.55
N MET A 60 20.47 -0.40 9.03
CA MET A 60 20.17 0.90 8.44
C MET A 60 20.66 0.99 6.99
N LYS A 61 21.84 0.44 6.69
CA LYS A 61 22.37 0.36 5.34
C LYS A 61 21.53 -0.55 4.46
N GLU A 62 21.18 -1.74 4.93
CA GLU A 62 20.33 -2.68 4.20
C GLU A 62 18.95 -2.08 3.90
N ARG A 63 18.33 -1.43 4.89
CA ARG A 63 17.05 -0.72 4.70
C ARG A 63 17.15 0.38 3.63
N GLN A 64 18.29 1.07 3.56
CA GLN A 64 18.54 2.09 2.56
C GLN A 64 18.65 1.49 1.15
N GLU A 65 19.34 0.35 1.01
CA GLU A 65 19.48 -0.36 -0.27
C GLU A 65 18.13 -0.84 -0.79
N ILE A 66 17.30 -1.43 0.07
CA ILE A 66 15.94 -1.84 -0.28
C ILE A 66 15.09 -0.64 -0.70
N ARG A 67 15.22 0.50 -0.01
CA ARG A 67 14.50 1.72 -0.38
C ARG A 67 14.86 2.18 -1.79
N ILE A 68 16.15 2.20 -2.14
CA ILE A 68 16.62 2.59 -3.47
C ILE A 68 16.07 1.62 -4.54
N PHE A 69 16.09 0.32 -4.24
CA PHE A 69 15.55 -0.71 -5.12
C PHE A 69 14.04 -0.52 -5.39
N LEU A 70 13.24 -0.19 -4.37
CA LEU A 70 11.79 0.02 -4.49
C LEU A 70 11.42 1.37 -5.13
N THR A 71 12.35 2.32 -5.21
CA THR A 71 12.15 3.63 -5.83
C THR A 71 13.17 3.91 -6.94
N PRO A 72 13.16 3.14 -8.05
CA PRO A 72 14.03 3.45 -9.17
C PRO A 72 13.62 4.80 -9.78
N ASN A 73 14.60 5.70 -9.95
CA ASN A 73 14.41 7.06 -10.46
C ASN A 73 13.40 7.89 -9.63
N PHE A 74 12.15 7.98 -10.09
CA PHE A 74 11.08 8.75 -9.45
C PHE A 74 10.20 7.90 -8.52
N GLY A 75 10.30 6.57 -8.62
CA GLY A 75 9.44 5.63 -7.91
C GLY A 75 7.98 5.65 -8.40
N SER A 76 7.07 5.19 -7.54
CA SER A 76 5.64 5.12 -7.82
C SER A 76 5.03 6.51 -7.99
N ILE A 77 4.18 6.67 -9.01
CA ILE A 77 3.39 7.89 -9.18
C ILE A 77 2.36 8.06 -8.04
N PHE A 78 2.05 6.99 -7.32
CA PHE A 78 1.02 6.99 -6.29
C PHE A 78 1.60 7.19 -4.88
N ARG A 79 2.84 6.74 -4.63
CA ARG A 79 3.43 6.76 -3.29
C ARG A 79 4.92 7.02 -3.32
N THR A 80 5.39 7.84 -2.39
CA THR A 80 6.81 7.98 -2.07
C THR A 80 7.01 7.56 -0.61
N PHE A 81 7.75 6.46 -0.40
CA PHE A 81 7.93 5.84 0.91
C PHE A 81 6.58 5.51 1.57
N HIS A 82 6.22 6.14 2.69
CA HIS A 82 4.92 5.93 3.37
C HIS A 82 3.83 6.91 2.93
N ASN A 83 4.16 7.92 2.11
CA ASN A 83 3.25 9.04 1.84
C ASN A 83 2.64 8.96 0.45
N PRO A 84 1.32 9.23 0.30
CA PRO A 84 0.73 9.41 -1.01
C PRO A 84 1.31 10.65 -1.68
N THR A 85 1.61 10.54 -2.97
CA THR A 85 2.10 11.66 -3.79
C THR A 85 1.04 12.76 -3.92
N TYR A 86 1.46 13.93 -4.42
CA TYR A 86 0.51 14.98 -4.79
C TYR A 86 -0.53 14.48 -5.81
N PHE A 87 -0.10 13.66 -6.78
CA PHE A 87 -0.98 13.03 -7.74
C PHE A 87 -2.05 12.17 -7.05
N SER A 88 -1.67 11.25 -6.16
CA SER A 88 -2.63 10.42 -5.40
C SER A 88 -3.62 11.24 -4.60
N ARG A 89 -3.14 12.26 -3.87
CA ARG A 89 -4.01 13.13 -3.08
C ARG A 89 -5.02 13.87 -3.96
N ARG A 90 -4.59 14.29 -5.15
CA ARG A 90 -5.45 14.95 -6.13
C ARG A 90 -6.46 13.96 -6.72
N LEU A 91 -6.00 12.78 -7.12
CA LEU A 91 -6.84 11.71 -7.67
C LEU A 91 -7.99 11.38 -6.70
N ILE A 92 -7.65 10.98 -5.47
CA ILE A 92 -8.63 10.60 -4.43
C ILE A 92 -9.61 11.74 -4.12
N ARG A 93 -9.18 13.01 -4.22
CA ARG A 93 -10.05 14.17 -3.97
C ARG A 93 -11.01 14.46 -5.11
N PHE A 94 -10.62 14.16 -6.36
CA PHE A 94 -11.35 14.60 -7.55
C PHE A 94 -12.03 13.48 -8.34
N SER A 95 -11.80 12.21 -7.99
CA SER A 95 -12.47 11.06 -8.58
C SER A 95 -13.19 10.23 -7.53
N ASP A 96 -14.46 9.90 -7.76
CA ASP A 96 -15.18 8.91 -6.96
C ASP A 96 -14.60 7.49 -7.19
N ILE A 97 -14.21 7.19 -8.44
CA ILE A 97 -13.56 5.93 -8.82
C ILE A 97 -12.37 6.20 -9.73
N TYR A 98 -11.34 5.35 -9.68
CA TYR A 98 -10.24 5.40 -10.64
C TYR A 98 -9.92 3.99 -11.15
N MET A 99 -9.43 3.90 -12.38
CA MET A 99 -9.18 2.63 -13.07
C MET A 99 -8.09 2.80 -14.12
N ALA A 100 -7.50 1.69 -14.59
CA ALA A 100 -6.49 1.73 -15.65
C ALA A 100 -7.11 2.00 -17.03
N SER A 101 -8.31 1.48 -17.28
CA SER A 101 -9.06 1.62 -18.53
C SER A 101 -10.56 1.61 -18.27
N ILE A 102 -11.35 2.27 -19.12
CA ILE A 102 -12.81 2.27 -19.03
C ILE A 102 -13.40 0.85 -19.13
N SER A 103 -12.73 -0.04 -19.85
CA SER A 103 -13.13 -1.44 -19.99
C SER A 103 -13.18 -2.18 -18.65
N CYS A 104 -12.51 -1.68 -17.60
CA CYS A 104 -12.63 -2.22 -16.26
C CYS A 104 -14.08 -2.24 -15.76
N LEU A 105 -14.92 -1.28 -16.18
CA LEU A 105 -16.33 -1.21 -15.79
C LEU A 105 -17.19 -2.31 -16.42
N LEU A 106 -16.74 -2.92 -17.53
CA LEU A 106 -17.45 -4.04 -18.18
C LEU A 106 -17.45 -5.31 -17.31
N ASN A 107 -16.64 -5.36 -16.26
CA ASN A 107 -16.61 -6.47 -15.31
C ASN A 107 -17.68 -6.38 -14.21
N TYR A 108 -18.52 -5.35 -14.24
CA TYR A 108 -19.55 -5.09 -13.23
C TYR A 108 -20.94 -5.04 -13.88
N ASP A 109 -21.96 -5.46 -13.11
CA ASP A 109 -23.36 -5.26 -13.50
C ASP A 109 -23.72 -3.77 -13.54
N VAL A 110 -24.69 -3.40 -14.36
CA VAL A 110 -25.17 -2.01 -14.47
C VAL A 110 -25.74 -1.49 -13.14
N ASN A 111 -26.27 -2.37 -12.29
CA ASN A 111 -26.80 -2.04 -10.97
C ASN A 111 -25.77 -2.17 -9.84
N PHE A 112 -24.49 -2.37 -10.18
CA PHE A 112 -23.44 -2.52 -9.18
C PHE A 112 -23.22 -1.23 -8.38
N THR A 113 -23.18 -1.36 -7.05
CA THR A 113 -22.94 -0.24 -6.13
C THR A 113 -21.56 -0.34 -5.51
N PHE A 114 -20.71 0.67 -5.74
CA PHE A 114 -19.39 0.77 -5.13
C PHE A 114 -19.49 1.39 -3.73
N TYR A 115 -18.99 0.68 -2.71
CA TYR A 115 -18.91 1.17 -1.33
C TYR A 115 -17.45 1.50 -0.97
N PRO A 116 -17.06 2.78 -0.85
CA PRO A 116 -15.71 3.14 -0.46
C PRO A 116 -15.47 2.74 1.01
N ARG A 117 -14.30 2.19 1.27
CA ARG A 117 -13.91 1.82 2.64
C ARG A 117 -13.45 3.02 3.44
N ARG A 118 -13.67 2.96 4.75
CA ARG A 118 -13.20 3.96 5.71
C ARG A 118 -11.69 3.77 5.94
N THR A 119 -10.90 4.80 5.64
CA THR A 119 -9.48 4.83 6.03
C THR A 119 -9.39 5.24 7.50
N PRO A 120 -8.85 4.38 8.39
CA PRO A 120 -8.76 4.71 9.80
C PRO A 120 -7.77 5.86 10.04
N LEU A 121 -8.05 6.69 11.05
CA LEU A 121 -7.12 7.71 11.52
C LEU A 121 -6.06 7.10 12.44
N GLN A 122 -4.93 7.80 12.65
CA GLN A 122 -3.80 7.29 13.45
C GLN A 122 -4.15 6.96 14.91
N HIS A 123 -5.18 7.59 15.47
CA HIS A 123 -5.66 7.35 16.83
C HIS A 123 -6.87 6.40 16.89
N GLU A 124 -7.37 5.98 15.73
CA GLU A 124 -8.44 4.99 15.68
C GLU A 124 -7.83 3.61 15.84
N ALA A 125 -8.46 2.77 16.66
CA ALA A 125 -8.08 1.37 16.71
C ALA A 125 -8.16 0.82 15.27
N PRO A 126 -7.14 0.10 14.79
CA PRO A 126 -7.28 -0.66 13.57
C PRO A 126 -8.38 -1.68 13.88
N LEU A 127 -9.61 -1.38 13.47
CA LEU A 127 -10.69 -2.34 13.41
C LEU A 127 -10.23 -3.36 12.36
N TRP A 128 -9.46 -4.34 12.85
CA TRP A 128 -9.03 -5.57 12.22
C TRP A 128 -9.67 -5.83 10.84
N MET A 129 -8.83 -5.77 9.80
CA MET A 129 -8.88 -6.69 8.64
C MET A 129 -10.23 -6.92 7.94
N ASP A 130 -11.16 -5.97 7.88
CA ASP A 130 -12.48 -6.25 7.26
C ASP A 130 -12.51 -6.16 5.73
N GLN A 131 -11.42 -6.61 5.10
CA GLN A 131 -11.33 -7.20 3.76
C GLN A 131 -9.89 -7.01 3.27
N LEU A 132 -9.29 -8.12 2.86
CA LEU A 132 -8.00 -8.16 2.21
C LEU A 132 -7.87 -7.07 1.14
N CYS A 133 -6.66 -6.52 1.06
CA CYS A 133 -6.16 -5.72 -0.04
C CYS A 133 -6.81 -6.20 -1.35
N THR A 134 -7.52 -5.32 -2.05
CA THR A 134 -7.86 -5.53 -3.46
C THR A 134 -6.55 -5.82 -4.20
N GLY A 135 -6.25 -7.10 -4.41
CA GLY A 135 -5.09 -7.59 -5.15
C GLY A 135 -4.11 -8.54 -4.43
N CYS A 136 -4.09 -8.64 -3.09
CA CYS A 136 -3.13 -9.51 -2.39
C CYS A 136 -3.83 -10.53 -1.46
N MET A 137 -4.57 -11.44 -2.08
CA MET A 137 -5.12 -12.63 -1.41
C MET A 137 -4.15 -13.80 -1.59
N LYS A 138 -3.05 -13.84 -0.82
CA LYS A 138 -2.33 -15.08 -0.48
C LYS A 138 -1.65 -14.94 0.88
N THR A 139 -2.42 -15.06 1.96
CA THR A 139 -1.87 -15.55 3.23
C THR A 139 -2.64 -16.83 3.60
N PRO A 140 -1.98 -17.98 3.77
CA PRO A 140 -2.63 -19.28 3.94
C PRO A 140 -3.16 -19.53 5.36
N PHE A 141 -3.22 -18.53 6.23
CA PHE A 141 -3.58 -18.70 7.65
C PHE A 141 -5.07 -18.43 7.98
N LEU A 142 -5.93 -18.34 6.97
CA LEU A 142 -7.33 -17.91 7.14
C LEU A 142 -8.35 -19.05 7.36
N GLU A 143 -7.95 -20.33 7.30
CA GLU A 143 -8.86 -21.45 7.55
C GLU A 143 -9.36 -21.53 9.01
N GLU A 144 -8.62 -20.96 9.98
CA GLU A 144 -8.98 -21.07 11.40
C GLU A 144 -10.02 -20.04 11.89
N MET A 145 -10.34 -19.00 11.10
CA MET A 145 -11.20 -17.90 11.57
C MET A 145 -12.68 -18.03 11.16
N VAL A 146 -13.06 -19.11 10.47
CA VAL A 146 -14.47 -19.35 10.04
C VAL A 146 -15.36 -19.81 11.21
N HIS A 147 -14.81 -20.04 12.41
CA HIS A 147 -15.51 -20.70 13.52
C HIS A 147 -15.91 -19.79 14.68
N ILE A 148 -15.82 -18.47 14.54
CA ILE A 148 -16.28 -17.55 15.58
C ILE A 148 -17.61 -16.93 15.13
N ARG A 149 -18.67 -17.34 15.83
CA ARG A 149 -20.08 -16.95 15.66
C ARG A 149 -20.33 -15.47 15.81
#